data_AF-A0A9W4FE97-F1
#
_entry.id   AF-A0A9W4FE97-F1
#
_cell.length_a   1.000
_cell.length_b   1.000
_cell.length_c   1.000
_cell.angle_alpha   90.00
_cell.angle_beta   90.00
_cell.angle_gamma   90.00
#
_symmetry.space_group_name_H-M   'P 1'
#
loop_
_entity.id
_entity.type
_entity.pdbx_description
1 polymer ?
#
loop_
_entity_poly.entity_id
_entity_poly.type
_entity_poly.pdbx_seq_one_letter_code
_entity_poly.pdbx_strand_id
1 'polypeptide(L)'
;MRIAVLAMPRHGANVTALACLRESGFDGRVAAVARYDDEVQWAKEHGVDIAFNVYAGAGLELADQVSNDEAPRSPAQPADDGPRGGP
;
A
#
# COMPACT_ATOMS: atom_id res chain seq x y z
N MET A 1 -8.90 -22.11 7.18
CA MET A 1 -9.29 -21.08 6.18
C MET A 1 -8.29 -21.14 5.03
N ARG A 2 -8.74 -21.22 3.77
CA ARG A 2 -7.86 -21.29 2.58
C ARG A 2 -7.96 -19.98 1.83
N ILE A 3 -6.82 -19.42 1.42
CA ILE A 3 -6.74 -18.19 0.64
C ILE A 3 -5.81 -18.45 -0.55
N ALA A 4 -6.24 -18.07 -1.74
CA ALA A 4 -5.40 -18.01 -2.94
C ALA A 4 -5.06 -16.55 -3.25
N VAL A 5 -3.79 -16.27 -3.52
CA VAL A 5 -3.31 -14.90 -3.81
C VAL A 5 -2.83 -14.82 -5.26
N LEU A 6 -3.43 -13.92 -6.02
CA LEU A 6 -3.12 -13.64 -7.42
C LEU A 6 -2.28 -12.36 -7.50
N ALA A 7 -0.95 -12.53 -7.51
CA ALA A 7 0.02 -11.44 -7.52
C ALA A 7 0.97 -11.51 -8.72
N MET A 8 0.45 -11.94 -9.88
CA MET A 8 1.25 -12.06 -11.10
C MET A 8 1.46 -10.68 -11.75
N PRO A 9 2.59 -10.44 -12.45
CA PRO A 9 2.96 -9.13 -12.97
C PRO A 9 2.10 -8.66 -14.16
N ARG A 10 1.33 -9.56 -14.79
CA ARG A 10 0.40 -9.24 -15.88
C ARG A 10 -1.02 -9.55 -15.43
N HIS A 11 -1.93 -8.63 -15.65
CA HIS A 11 -3.36 -8.83 -15.38
C HIS A 11 -3.93 -10.07 -16.06
N GLY A 12 -3.64 -10.29 -17.33
CA GLY A 12 -4.10 -11.49 -18.04
C GLY A 12 -3.68 -12.81 -17.37
N ALA A 13 -2.56 -12.84 -16.65
CA ALA A 13 -2.15 -14.04 -15.91
C ALA A 13 -3.00 -14.23 -14.64
N ASN A 14 -3.34 -13.15 -13.93
CA ASN A 14 -4.30 -13.21 -12.81
C ASN A 14 -5.70 -13.65 -13.29
N VAL A 15 -6.13 -13.19 -14.47
CA VAL A 15 -7.41 -13.62 -15.09
C VAL A 15 -7.42 -15.13 -15.33
N THR A 16 -6.39 -15.66 -15.99
CA THR A 16 -6.27 -17.10 -16.25
C THR A 16 -6.18 -17.90 -14.95
N ALA A 17 -5.40 -17.44 -13.98
CA ALA A 17 -5.26 -18.11 -12.69
C ALA A 17 -6.58 -18.15 -11.91
N LEU A 18 -7.38 -17.08 -11.96
CA LEU A 18 -8.73 -17.05 -11.37
C LEU A 18 -9.66 -18.07 -12.04
N ALA A 19 -9.60 -18.18 -13.38
CA ALA A 19 -10.39 -19.16 -14.12
C ALA A 19 -10.00 -20.60 -13.71
N CYS A 20 -8.70 -20.91 -13.70
CA CYS A 20 -8.22 -22.23 -13.29
C CYS A 20 -8.57 -22.56 -11.82
N LEU A 21 -8.50 -21.58 -10.91
CA LEU A 21 -8.91 -21.76 -9.52
C LEU A 21 -10.39 -22.13 -9.41
N ARG A 22 -11.25 -21.46 -10.18
CA ARG A 22 -12.68 -21.78 -10.23
C ARG A 22 -12.95 -23.17 -10.79
N GLU A 23 -12.31 -23.52 -11.89
CA GLU A 23 -12.42 -24.84 -12.51
C GLU A 23 -11.94 -25.96 -11.58
N SER A 24 -10.93 -25.68 -10.73
CA SER A 24 -10.44 -26.64 -9.74
C SER A 24 -11.40 -26.88 -8.57
N GLY A 25 -12.51 -26.15 -8.48
CA GLY A 25 -13.45 -26.23 -7.35
C GLY A 25 -12.91 -25.60 -6.07
N PHE A 26 -12.04 -24.58 -6.19
CA PHE A 26 -11.50 -23.89 -5.04
C PHE A 26 -12.60 -23.06 -4.35
N ASP A 27 -12.96 -23.48 -3.14
CA ASP A 27 -13.98 -22.86 -2.28
C ASP A 27 -13.37 -21.90 -1.22
N GLY A 28 -12.08 -21.58 -1.35
CA GLY A 28 -11.43 -20.61 -0.47
C GLY A 28 -11.63 -19.16 -0.95
N ARG A 29 -11.15 -18.21 -0.14
CA ARG A 29 -11.15 -16.80 -0.57
C ARG A 29 -10.05 -16.54 -1.58
N VAL A 30 -10.32 -15.66 -2.53
CA VAL A 30 -9.34 -15.20 -3.51
C VAL A 30 -8.99 -13.75 -3.24
N ALA A 31 -7.69 -13.47 -3.19
CA ALA A 31 -7.15 -12.13 -3.14
C ALA A 31 -6.37 -11.83 -4.43
N ALA A 32 -6.48 -10.63 -4.98
CA ALA A 32 -5.75 -10.20 -6.17
C ALA A 32 -5.05 -8.86 -5.93
N VAL A 33 -3.84 -8.76 -6.47
CA VAL A 33 -3.08 -7.51 -6.54
C VAL A 33 -2.98 -7.09 -7.99
N ALA A 34 -3.29 -5.82 -8.25
CA ALA A 34 -3.25 -5.22 -9.58
C ALA A 34 -2.46 -3.92 -9.59
N ARG A 35 -2.11 -3.43 -10.79
CA ARG A 35 -1.34 -2.17 -10.95
C ARG A 35 -2.22 -0.98 -11.28
N TYR A 36 -3.35 -1.25 -11.93
CA TYR A 36 -4.26 -0.23 -12.40
C TYR A 36 -5.66 -0.42 -11.79
N ASP A 37 -6.40 0.67 -11.62
CA ASP A 37 -7.71 0.64 -10.97
C ASP A 37 -8.75 -0.16 -11.75
N ASP A 38 -8.69 -0.15 -13.08
CA ASP A 38 -9.54 -0.98 -13.94
C ASP A 38 -9.31 -2.48 -13.70
N GLU A 39 -8.06 -2.90 -13.49
CA GLU A 39 -7.73 -4.28 -13.15
C GLU A 39 -8.29 -4.69 -11.77
N VAL A 40 -8.31 -3.75 -10.81
CA VAL A 40 -8.91 -3.96 -9.48
C VAL A 40 -10.43 -4.04 -9.58
N GLN A 41 -11.06 -3.18 -10.38
CA GLN A 41 -12.51 -3.22 -10.62
C GLN A 41 -12.90 -4.55 -11.29
N TRP A 42 -12.16 -4.95 -12.32
CA TRP A 42 -12.34 -6.24 -12.97
C TRP A 42 -12.32 -7.38 -11.96
N ALA A 43 -11.33 -7.42 -11.06
CA ALA A 43 -11.23 -8.46 -10.05
C ALA A 43 -12.47 -8.52 -9.12
N LYS A 44 -12.97 -7.35 -8.69
CA LYS A 44 -14.18 -7.25 -7.84
C LYS A 44 -15.43 -7.73 -8.59
N GLU A 45 -15.61 -7.29 -9.83
CA GLU A 45 -16.73 -7.71 -10.69
C GLU A 45 -16.70 -9.22 -10.95
N HIS A 46 -15.51 -9.79 -11.02
CA HIS A 46 -15.28 -11.22 -11.21
C HIS A 46 -15.17 -11.96 -9.88
N GLY A 47 -15.72 -11.47 -8.78
CA GLY A 47 -15.91 -12.23 -7.54
C GLY A 47 -14.63 -12.57 -6.78
N VAL A 48 -13.57 -11.78 -6.93
CA VAL A 48 -12.42 -11.81 -6.02
C VAL A 48 -12.81 -11.13 -4.71
N ASP A 49 -12.62 -11.81 -3.58
CA ASP A 49 -13.02 -11.31 -2.25
C ASP A 49 -12.23 -10.06 -1.83
N ILE A 50 -10.96 -9.99 -2.22
CA ILE A 50 -10.03 -8.94 -1.80
C ILE A 50 -9.22 -8.48 -3.02
N ALA A 51 -9.38 -7.23 -3.46
CA ALA A 51 -8.63 -6.70 -4.60
C ALA A 51 -8.01 -5.34 -4.27
N PHE A 52 -6.69 -5.22 -4.45
CA PHE A 52 -5.93 -4.00 -4.15
C PHE A 52 -4.98 -3.59 -5.27
N ASN A 53 -4.80 -2.28 -5.41
CA ASN A 53 -3.74 -1.72 -6.24
C ASN A 53 -2.42 -1.74 -5.45
N VAL A 54 -1.36 -2.32 -6.03
CA VAL A 54 -0.02 -2.40 -5.43
C VAL A 54 0.53 -1.01 -5.04
N TYR A 55 0.20 0.02 -5.81
CA TYR A 55 0.67 1.38 -5.56
C TYR A 55 -0.15 2.12 -4.51
N ALA A 56 -1.40 1.70 -4.26
CA ALA A 56 -2.21 2.32 -3.21
C ALA A 56 -1.59 2.08 -1.83
N GLY A 57 -1.07 0.87 -1.58
CA GLY A 57 -0.33 0.56 -0.34
C GLY A 57 0.98 1.36 -0.25
N ALA A 58 1.76 1.40 -1.33
CA ALA A 58 3.03 2.13 -1.35
C ALA A 58 2.83 3.65 -1.17
N GLY A 59 1.77 4.23 -1.73
CA GLY A 59 1.45 5.65 -1.58
C GLY A 59 1.06 6.03 -0.16
N LEU A 60 0.32 5.15 0.54
CA LEU A 60 -0.03 5.37 1.95
C LEU A 60 1.21 5.36 2.85
N GLU A 61 2.08 4.36 2.69
CA GLU A 61 3.34 4.27 3.44
C GLU A 61 4.27 5.46 3.17
N LEU A 62 4.30 5.94 1.92
CA LEU A 62 5.06 7.15 1.58
C LEU A 62 4.48 8.40 2.24
N ALA A 63 3.15 8.57 2.22
CA ALA A 63 2.48 9.71 2.84
C ALA A 63 2.69 9.74 4.37
N ASP A 64 2.65 8.57 5.01
CA ASP A 64 2.93 8.43 6.45
C ASP A 64 4.37 8.82 6.77
N GLN A 65 5.34 8.32 6.00
CA GLN A 65 6.76 8.69 6.17
C GLN A 65 7.02 10.18 5.98
N VAL A 66 6.41 10.82 4.98
CA VAL A 66 6.54 12.28 4.78
C VAL A 66 5.96 13.04 5.97
N SER A 67 4.81 12.61 6.49
CA SER A 67 4.15 13.25 7.63
C SER A 67 4.96 13.12 8.93
N ASN A 68 5.68 12.00 9.10
CA ASN A 68 6.53 11.75 10.26
C ASN A 68 7.94 12.38 10.13
N ASP A 69 8.42 12.63 8.91
CA ASP A 69 9.68 13.36 8.66
C ASP A 69 9.52 14.86 8.93
N GLU A 70 8.31 15.41 8.81
CA GLU A 70 7.95 16.77 9.27
C GLU A 70 7.79 16.86 10.81
N ALA A 71 8.68 16.23 11.57
CA ALA A 71 8.86 16.60 12.97
C ALA A 71 9.49 18.01 13.05
N PRO A 72 8.93 18.94 13.84
CA PRO A 72 9.27 20.35 13.76
C PRO A 72 10.75 20.58 14.09
N ARG A 73 11.47 21.30 13.21
CA ARG A 73 12.71 21.97 13.61
C ARG A 73 12.37 22.81 14.83
N SER A 74 12.90 22.45 16.00
CA SER A 74 12.77 23.26 17.21
C SER A 74 13.17 24.70 16.88
N PRO A 75 12.36 25.71 17.24
CA PRO A 75 12.78 27.09 17.10
C PRO A 75 14.03 27.27 17.96
N ALA A 76 15.12 27.69 17.33
CA ALA A 76 16.38 27.96 17.98
C ALA A 76 16.15 28.82 19.23
N GLN A 77 16.61 28.32 20.38
CA GLN A 77 16.64 29.09 21.63
C GLN A 77 17.32 30.44 21.36
N PRO A 78 16.70 31.58 21.72
CA PRO A 78 17.37 32.86 21.62
C PRO A 78 18.60 32.83 22.53
N ALA A 79 19.74 33.21 21.98
CA ALA A 79 21.01 33.25 22.68
C ALA A 79 20.88 34.11 23.94
N ASP A 80 21.14 33.47 25.08
CA ASP A 80 21.38 34.09 26.37
C ASP A 80 22.63 34.96 26.25
N ASP A 81 22.46 36.26 26.01
CA ASP A 81 23.54 37.24 26.03
C ASP A 81 23.44 38.07 27.31
N GLY A 82 24.10 37.59 28.36
CA GLY A 82 24.38 38.35 29.56
C GLY A 82 25.28 37.59 30.53
N PRO A 83 26.05 38.26 31.41
CA PRO A 83 26.77 39.52 31.24
C PRO A 83 28.29 39.26 31.23
N ARG A 84 29.07 39.96 30.38
CA ARG A 84 30.53 39.95 30.53
C ARG A 84 30.95 41.02 31.54
N GLY A 85 31.26 40.56 32.76
CA GLY A 85 31.91 41.37 33.76
C GLY A 85 33.39 41.63 33.43
N GLY A 86 33.81 42.87 33.74
CA GLY A 86 35.14 43.26 34.21
C GLY A 86 36.30 43.24 33.21
N PRO A 87 37.45 43.85 33.58
CA PRO A 87 37.82 44.40 34.89
C PRO A 87 37.56 45.91 35.08
#